data_AF-A0A924KYE0-F1
#
_entry.id   AF-A0A924KYE0-F1
#
_cell.length_a   1.000
_cell.length_b   1.000
_cell.length_c   1.000
_cell.angle_alpha   90.00
_cell.angle_beta   90.00
_cell.angle_gamma   90.00
#
_symmetry.space_group_name_H-M   'P 1'
#
loop_
_entity.id
_entity.type
_entity.pdbx_description
1 polymer ?
#
loop_
_entity_poly.entity_id
_entity_poly.type
_entity_poly.pdbx_seq_one_letter_code
_entity_poly.pdbx_strand_id
1 'polypeptide(L)'
;MFTIPGVDNVPDLFGDISDPQLVVFFAGNQFMCVDDLLAGFKKQYPQYQRIFVETLPPGILAKQIEGGSITIGNMRITLKPDVYSAGKSRMDQMTAYFTNTAVYAFNKLAIMVPKGNPKNIQGLKDLGRKDVRVSMPNPAWEGIGKRIEEAYVKAGGEQLRAVIMETKVKDSTTYLTQIHHRQTPMRILYNQSDAAPVWFSEVYYQQMIQHPIEMVTIPDKENITASYIAGLMKTAPHPQAA
;
A
#
# COMPACT_ATOMS: atom_id res chain seq x y z
N MET A 1 -14.12 -18.22 -15.41
CA MET A 1 -13.36 -17.86 -14.20
C MET A 1 -13.83 -18.79 -13.08
N PHE A 2 -12.95 -19.61 -12.53
CA PHE A 2 -13.26 -20.49 -11.40
C PHE A 2 -12.86 -19.76 -10.11
N THR A 3 -13.77 -18.95 -9.57
CA THR A 3 -13.55 -18.20 -8.33
C THR A 3 -14.85 -18.16 -7.55
N ILE A 4 -14.77 -18.39 -6.24
CA ILE A 4 -15.85 -18.11 -5.31
C ILE A 4 -15.43 -16.87 -4.50
N PRO A 5 -16.16 -15.74 -4.61
CA PRO A 5 -15.86 -14.54 -3.85
C PRO A 5 -15.71 -14.84 -2.35
N GLY A 6 -14.58 -14.44 -1.77
CA GLY A 6 -14.26 -14.64 -0.36
C GLY A 6 -13.65 -16.00 0.00
N VAL A 7 -13.64 -16.98 -0.90
CA VAL A 7 -12.96 -18.28 -0.70
C VAL A 7 -11.63 -18.30 -1.45
N ASP A 8 -11.67 -18.05 -2.75
CA ASP A 8 -10.51 -18.13 -3.64
C ASP A 8 -10.13 -16.73 -4.11
N ASN A 9 -9.55 -15.94 -3.20
CA ASN A 9 -9.18 -14.56 -3.46
C ASN A 9 -7.68 -14.32 -3.22
N VAL A 10 -6.98 -13.87 -4.26
CA VAL A 10 -5.58 -13.42 -4.19
C VAL A 10 -5.48 -12.06 -4.88
N PRO A 11 -5.96 -10.99 -4.24
CA PRO A 11 -6.22 -9.71 -4.90
C PRO A 11 -4.93 -8.92 -5.22
N ASP A 12 -3.78 -9.40 -4.75
CA ASP A 12 -2.47 -8.77 -4.88
C ASP A 12 -1.55 -9.50 -5.87
N LEU A 13 -2.02 -10.56 -6.52
CA LEU A 13 -1.32 -11.24 -7.62
C LEU A 13 -2.16 -11.13 -8.90
N PHE A 14 -1.56 -10.67 -9.99
CA PHE A 14 -2.26 -10.40 -11.25
C PHE A 14 -1.59 -11.10 -12.42
N GLY A 15 -2.42 -11.53 -13.38
CA GLY A 15 -1.98 -12.00 -14.69
C GLY A 15 -1.39 -13.41 -14.71
N ASP A 16 -0.40 -13.62 -15.58
CA ASP A 16 0.05 -14.95 -16.02
C ASP A 16 1.30 -15.40 -15.25
N ILE A 17 1.12 -16.28 -14.27
CA ILE A 17 2.23 -16.83 -13.48
C ILE A 17 3.09 -17.84 -14.26
N SER A 18 2.54 -18.49 -15.28
CA SER A 18 3.24 -19.48 -16.09
C SER A 18 3.85 -18.84 -17.33
N ASP A 19 5.17 -18.93 -17.46
CA ASP A 19 5.93 -18.32 -18.57
C ASP A 19 5.59 -16.84 -18.81
N PRO A 20 5.69 -15.95 -17.79
CA PRO A 20 5.47 -14.53 -17.97
C PRO A 20 6.53 -13.94 -18.89
N GLN A 21 6.13 -12.97 -19.72
CA GLN A 21 7.03 -12.19 -20.58
C GLN A 21 7.49 -10.89 -19.90
N LEU A 22 6.88 -10.55 -18.76
CA LEU A 22 7.23 -9.43 -17.89
C LEU A 22 6.73 -9.74 -16.46
N VAL A 23 7.57 -9.48 -15.46
CA VAL A 23 7.25 -9.62 -14.04
C VAL A 23 7.47 -8.30 -13.32
N VAL A 24 6.43 -7.73 -12.72
CA VAL A 24 6.52 -6.43 -12.04
C VAL A 24 6.12 -6.55 -10.57
N PHE A 25 7.00 -6.09 -9.68
CA PHE A 25 6.70 -6.02 -8.25
C PHE A 25 6.41 -4.56 -7.88
N PHE A 26 5.17 -4.25 -7.53
CA PHE A 26 4.76 -2.92 -7.06
C PHE A 26 4.55 -2.89 -5.54
N ALA A 27 4.86 -1.77 -4.89
CA ALA A 27 4.41 -1.56 -3.52
C ALA A 27 2.88 -1.68 -3.43
N GLY A 28 2.37 -2.34 -2.39
CA GLY A 28 0.97 -2.74 -2.34
C GLY A 28 -0.06 -1.64 -2.58
N ASN A 29 0.21 -0.42 -2.13
CA ASN A 29 -0.66 0.73 -2.35
C ASN A 29 -0.67 1.26 -3.82
N GLN A 30 -0.20 0.48 -4.78
CA GLN A 30 -0.25 0.76 -6.21
C GLN A 30 -1.22 -0.17 -6.96
N PHE A 31 -1.82 -1.15 -6.28
CA PHE A 31 -2.79 -2.08 -6.89
C PHE A 31 -3.90 -1.37 -7.67
N MET A 32 -4.25 -0.15 -7.25
CA MET A 32 -5.32 0.68 -7.77
C MET A 32 -5.16 1.08 -9.23
N CYS A 33 -3.93 1.07 -9.76
CA CYS A 33 -3.66 1.43 -11.16
C CYS A 33 -3.11 0.26 -11.99
N VAL A 34 -3.02 -0.95 -11.42
CA VAL A 34 -2.43 -2.10 -12.13
C VAL A 34 -3.22 -2.44 -13.39
N ASP A 35 -4.55 -2.46 -13.34
CA ASP A 35 -5.38 -2.78 -14.51
C ASP A 35 -5.14 -1.78 -15.67
N ASP A 36 -5.13 -0.48 -15.38
CA ASP A 36 -4.89 0.57 -16.37
C ASP A 36 -3.46 0.52 -16.92
N LEU A 37 -2.46 0.28 -16.06
CA LEU A 37 -1.07 0.16 -16.47
C LEU A 37 -0.86 -1.06 -17.38
N LEU A 38 -1.43 -2.21 -17.02
CA LEU A 38 -1.35 -3.43 -17.82
C LEU A 38 -2.07 -3.29 -19.15
N ALA A 39 -3.28 -2.70 -19.16
CA ALA A 39 -4.02 -2.45 -20.38
C ALA A 39 -3.27 -1.50 -21.31
N GLY A 40 -2.73 -0.40 -20.77
CA GLY A 40 -1.90 0.55 -21.52
C GLY A 40 -0.64 -0.09 -22.09
N PHE A 41 0.09 -0.86 -21.29
CA PHE A 41 1.30 -1.54 -21.71
C PHE A 41 1.03 -2.57 -22.82
N LYS A 42 0.03 -3.44 -22.65
CA LYS A 42 -0.33 -4.46 -23.67
C LYS A 42 -0.79 -3.82 -24.99
N LYS A 43 -1.46 -2.67 -24.93
CA LYS A 43 -1.86 -1.92 -26.12
C LYS A 43 -0.66 -1.34 -26.85
N GLN A 44 0.31 -0.81 -26.12
CA GLN A 44 1.51 -0.20 -26.69
C GLN A 44 2.52 -1.24 -27.19
N TYR A 45 2.61 -2.39 -26.51
CA TYR A 45 3.54 -3.48 -26.82
C TYR A 45 2.79 -4.81 -26.98
N PRO A 46 2.10 -5.02 -28.12
CA PRO A 46 1.22 -6.17 -28.32
C PRO A 46 1.94 -7.53 -28.29
N GLN A 47 3.27 -7.55 -28.43
CA GLN A 47 4.07 -8.77 -28.30
C GLN A 47 4.14 -9.31 -26.86
N TYR A 48 3.86 -8.49 -25.85
CA TYR A 48 3.90 -8.86 -24.43
C TYR A 48 2.49 -8.97 -23.87
N GLN A 49 1.94 -10.19 -23.86
CA GLN A 49 0.58 -10.45 -23.39
C GLN A 49 0.56 -11.12 -22.03
N ARG A 50 1.52 -12.00 -21.74
CA ARG A 50 1.65 -12.69 -20.47
C ARG A 50 2.48 -11.83 -19.52
N ILE A 51 1.82 -11.20 -18.56
CA ILE A 51 2.47 -10.31 -17.59
C ILE A 51 2.04 -10.77 -16.20
N PHE A 52 2.99 -10.89 -15.28
CA PHE A 52 2.73 -11.19 -13.89
C PHE A 52 3.02 -9.97 -13.03
N VAL A 53 2.14 -9.64 -12.10
CA VAL A 53 2.32 -8.51 -11.18
C VAL A 53 2.04 -8.92 -9.75
N GLU A 54 2.87 -8.45 -8.82
CA GLU A 54 2.63 -8.54 -7.38
C GLU A 54 2.46 -7.14 -6.76
N THR A 55 1.46 -6.95 -5.92
CA THR A 55 1.22 -5.71 -5.15
C THR A 55 1.27 -5.99 -3.65
N LEU A 56 2.36 -6.59 -3.18
CA LEU A 56 2.53 -6.97 -1.78
C LEU A 56 3.26 -5.88 -0.97
N PRO A 57 3.29 -5.98 0.38
CA PRO A 57 4.10 -5.10 1.20
C PRO A 57 5.57 -5.05 0.71
N PRO A 58 6.19 -3.86 0.59
CA PRO A 58 7.54 -3.72 0.04
C PRO A 58 8.60 -4.58 0.71
N GLY A 59 8.48 -4.83 2.02
CA GLY A 59 9.40 -5.71 2.75
C GLY A 59 9.29 -7.19 2.36
N ILE A 60 8.09 -7.65 1.98
CA ILE A 60 7.89 -9.02 1.47
C ILE A 60 8.51 -9.13 0.07
N LEU A 61 8.23 -8.17 -0.81
CA LEU A 61 8.80 -8.11 -2.16
C LEU A 61 10.34 -8.05 -2.13
N ALA A 62 10.92 -7.24 -1.24
CA ALA A 62 12.36 -7.15 -1.06
C ALA A 62 12.99 -8.50 -0.67
N LYS A 63 12.38 -9.23 0.27
CA LYS A 63 12.85 -10.57 0.65
C LYS A 63 12.78 -11.58 -0.50
N GLN A 64 11.78 -11.46 -1.37
CA GLN A 64 11.72 -12.29 -2.59
C GLN A 64 12.88 -11.95 -3.54
N ILE A 65 13.16 -10.66 -3.76
CA ILE A 65 14.29 -10.20 -4.58
C ILE A 65 15.65 -10.67 -4.05
N GLU A 66 15.83 -10.68 -2.72
CA GLU A 66 17.06 -11.11 -2.04
C GLU A 66 17.33 -12.63 -2.12
N GLY A 67 16.44 -13.39 -2.79
CA GLY A 67 16.59 -14.83 -3.01
C GLY A 67 15.47 -15.68 -2.42
N GLY A 68 14.41 -15.05 -1.92
CA GLY A 68 13.25 -15.72 -1.36
C GLY A 68 12.23 -16.20 -2.40
N SER A 69 11.12 -16.67 -1.87
CA SER A 69 9.90 -17.03 -2.60
C SER A 69 8.71 -16.61 -1.76
N ILE A 70 7.55 -16.40 -2.37
CA ILE A 70 6.31 -16.31 -1.61
C ILE A 70 5.60 -17.65 -1.55
N THR A 71 4.98 -17.93 -0.40
CA THR A 71 4.07 -19.04 -0.20
C THR A 71 2.71 -18.49 0.21
N ILE A 72 1.66 -18.83 -0.53
CA ILE A 72 0.26 -18.47 -0.25
C ILE A 72 -0.51 -19.78 -0.12
N GLY A 73 -0.98 -20.08 1.09
CA GLY A 73 -1.55 -21.39 1.39
C GLY A 73 -0.55 -22.51 1.06
N ASN A 74 -0.91 -23.38 0.13
CA ASN A 74 -0.08 -24.48 -0.38
C ASN A 74 0.63 -24.17 -1.71
N MET A 75 0.51 -22.94 -2.24
CA MET A 75 1.14 -22.50 -3.48
C MET A 75 2.44 -21.77 -3.19
N ARG A 76 3.53 -22.12 -3.90
CA ARG A 76 4.83 -21.43 -3.83
C ARG A 76 5.17 -20.79 -5.18
N ILE A 77 5.60 -19.53 -5.15
CA ILE A 77 5.98 -18.75 -6.33
C ILE A 77 7.42 -18.27 -6.19
N THR A 78 8.23 -18.50 -7.24
CA THR A 78 9.68 -18.20 -7.25
C THR A 78 10.07 -17.25 -8.39
N LEU A 79 9.10 -16.53 -8.98
CA LEU A 79 9.36 -15.59 -10.06
C LEU A 79 10.25 -14.45 -9.57
N LYS A 80 11.18 -14.01 -10.42
CA LYS A 80 12.04 -12.86 -10.16
C LYS A 80 11.50 -11.66 -10.94
N PRO A 81 11.46 -10.46 -10.35
CA PRO A 81 10.95 -9.29 -11.05
C PRO A 81 11.93 -8.79 -12.12
N ASP A 82 11.35 -8.23 -13.16
CA ASP A 82 12.00 -7.37 -14.14
C ASP A 82 12.09 -5.93 -13.64
N VAL A 83 11.00 -5.46 -13.04
CA VAL A 83 10.86 -4.12 -12.47
C VAL A 83 10.38 -4.22 -11.03
N TYR A 84 10.98 -3.45 -10.14
CA TYR A 84 10.50 -3.27 -8.77
C TYR A 84 10.22 -1.81 -8.48
N SER A 85 9.07 -1.54 -7.89
CA SER A 85 8.67 -0.20 -7.47
C SER A 85 8.37 -0.16 -5.98
N ALA A 86 8.93 0.84 -5.30
CA ALA A 86 8.63 1.11 -3.90
C ALA A 86 8.81 2.58 -3.54
N GLY A 87 8.51 2.92 -2.29
CA GLY A 87 8.85 4.22 -1.73
C GLY A 87 10.36 4.43 -1.62
N LYS A 88 10.81 5.68 -1.74
CA LYS A 88 12.24 6.06 -1.75
C LYS A 88 13.11 5.32 -0.73
N SER A 89 12.69 5.26 0.54
CA SER A 89 13.47 4.63 1.60
C SER A 89 13.81 3.16 1.33
N ARG A 90 12.91 2.42 0.67
CA ARG A 90 13.15 1.01 0.33
C ARG A 90 14.06 0.89 -0.89
N MET A 91 13.84 1.73 -1.90
CA MET A 91 14.66 1.75 -3.11
C MET A 91 16.11 2.15 -2.81
N ASP A 92 16.33 3.11 -1.91
CA ASP A 92 17.66 3.52 -1.43
C ASP A 92 18.42 2.36 -0.74
N GLN A 93 17.71 1.48 -0.02
CA GLN A 93 18.31 0.31 0.64
C GLN A 93 18.70 -0.79 -0.34
N MET A 94 18.14 -0.79 -1.55
CA MET A 94 18.28 -1.84 -2.54
C MET A 94 19.02 -1.38 -3.80
N THR A 95 19.73 -0.25 -3.75
CA THR A 95 20.42 0.35 -4.91
C THR A 95 21.36 -0.63 -5.64
N ALA A 96 21.96 -1.56 -4.92
CA ALA A 96 22.80 -2.61 -5.50
C ALA A 96 22.07 -3.53 -6.50
N TYR A 97 20.74 -3.62 -6.44
CA TYR A 97 19.91 -4.50 -7.28
C TYR A 97 19.45 -3.86 -8.60
N PHE A 98 19.59 -2.54 -8.77
CA PHE A 98 19.05 -1.83 -9.92
C PHE A 98 20.12 -1.35 -10.90
N THR A 99 19.83 -1.43 -12.21
CA THR A 99 20.63 -0.79 -13.26
C THR A 99 20.28 0.69 -13.40
N ASN A 100 19.00 1.03 -13.26
CA ASN A 100 18.50 2.39 -13.30
C ASN A 100 17.30 2.54 -12.35
N THR A 101 17.05 3.75 -11.86
CA THR A 101 15.86 4.08 -11.07
C THR A 101 15.26 5.42 -11.50
N ALA A 102 13.94 5.55 -11.42
CA ALA A 102 13.23 6.77 -11.77
C ALA A 102 12.11 7.06 -10.77
N VAL A 103 12.06 8.31 -10.27
CA VAL A 103 10.89 8.82 -9.54
C VAL A 103 9.78 9.05 -10.56
N TYR A 104 8.60 8.46 -10.34
CA TYR A 104 7.49 8.56 -11.30
C TYR A 104 6.18 9.07 -10.68
N ALA A 105 6.06 9.06 -9.36
CA ALA A 105 4.86 9.51 -8.68
C ALA A 105 5.15 10.00 -7.26
N PHE A 106 4.24 10.81 -6.74
CA PHE A 106 4.26 11.31 -5.38
C PHE A 106 2.94 11.00 -4.69
N ASN A 107 2.98 10.95 -3.36
CA ASN A 107 1.79 10.78 -2.53
C ASN A 107 1.92 11.62 -1.28
N LYS A 108 0.78 11.78 -0.59
CA LYS A 108 0.70 12.40 0.73
C LYS A 108 -0.28 11.64 1.60
N LEU A 109 -0.26 11.88 2.89
CA LEU A 109 -1.21 11.26 3.81
C LEU A 109 -2.57 11.97 3.72
N ALA A 110 -3.63 11.21 3.95
CA ALA A 110 -4.98 11.68 4.22
C ALA A 110 -5.59 10.83 5.35
N ILE A 111 -6.77 11.21 5.85
CA ILE A 111 -7.53 10.40 6.79
C ILE A 111 -8.79 9.90 6.08
N MET A 112 -8.96 8.59 6.03
CA MET A 112 -10.18 7.92 5.58
C MET A 112 -11.20 7.89 6.72
N VAL A 113 -12.44 8.29 6.44
CA VAL A 113 -13.56 8.23 7.39
C VAL A 113 -14.81 7.67 6.68
N PRO A 114 -15.83 7.17 7.41
CA PRO A 114 -17.12 6.85 6.82
C PRO A 114 -17.78 8.08 6.19
N LYS A 115 -18.63 7.87 5.17
CA LYS A 115 -19.45 8.94 4.58
C LYS A 115 -20.22 9.72 5.65
N GLY A 116 -20.25 11.04 5.52
CA GLY A 116 -20.83 11.97 6.49
C GLY A 116 -19.98 12.23 7.73
N ASN A 117 -18.79 11.63 7.84
CA ASN A 117 -17.82 11.81 8.92
C ASN A 117 -18.46 11.84 10.33
N PRO A 118 -19.10 10.74 10.81
CA PRO A 118 -19.92 10.76 12.03
C PRO A 118 -19.20 11.17 13.32
N LYS A 119 -17.87 11.05 13.37
CA LYS A 119 -17.04 11.48 14.50
C LYS A 119 -16.53 12.92 14.40
N ASN A 120 -16.89 13.63 13.33
CA ASN A 120 -16.44 14.99 13.04
C ASN A 120 -14.91 15.12 13.10
N ILE A 121 -14.21 14.22 12.40
CA ILE A 121 -12.75 14.23 12.30
C ILE A 121 -12.34 15.39 11.40
N GLN A 122 -11.50 16.29 11.90
CA GLN A 122 -10.98 17.46 11.18
C GLN A 122 -9.48 17.35 10.91
N GLY A 123 -8.76 16.50 11.66
CA GLY A 123 -7.34 16.26 11.42
C GLY A 123 -6.73 15.19 12.32
N LEU A 124 -5.41 15.08 12.29
CA LEU A 124 -4.66 14.01 12.98
C LEU A 124 -4.86 14.03 14.51
N LYS A 125 -5.04 15.21 15.11
CA LYS A 125 -5.28 15.35 16.56
C LYS A 125 -6.55 14.64 17.02
N ASP A 126 -7.59 14.63 16.19
CA ASP A 126 -8.87 13.99 16.53
C ASP A 126 -8.74 12.48 16.64
N LEU A 127 -7.74 11.88 15.99
CA LEU A 127 -7.45 10.44 16.11
C LEU A 127 -6.99 10.06 17.53
N GLY A 128 -6.54 11.02 18.34
CA GLY A 128 -6.20 10.82 19.75
C GLY A 128 -7.41 10.83 20.69
N ARG A 129 -8.61 11.20 20.21
CA ARG A 129 -9.83 11.22 21.04
C ARG A 129 -10.19 9.82 21.52
N LYS A 130 -10.73 9.75 22.75
CA LYS A 130 -11.14 8.49 23.39
C LYS A 130 -12.32 7.82 22.69
N ASP A 131 -13.18 8.59 22.04
CA ASP A 131 -14.39 8.10 21.38
C ASP A 131 -14.19 7.71 19.91
N VAL A 132 -12.95 7.75 19.41
CA VAL A 132 -12.59 7.47 18.01
C VAL A 132 -11.79 6.17 17.94
N ARG A 133 -12.23 5.20 17.15
CA ARG A 133 -11.48 3.96 16.86
C ARG A 133 -10.63 4.15 15.62
N VAL A 134 -9.35 3.81 15.68
CA VAL A 134 -8.39 4.07 14.61
C VAL A 134 -7.93 2.75 13.99
N SER A 135 -7.87 2.68 12.65
CA SER A 135 -7.11 1.63 11.97
C SER A 135 -5.71 2.16 11.67
N MET A 136 -4.67 1.47 12.13
CA MET A 136 -3.27 1.83 11.91
C MET A 136 -2.52 0.71 11.18
N PRO A 137 -1.57 1.02 10.30
CA PRO A 137 -0.65 0.03 9.74
C PRO A 137 0.20 -0.58 10.85
N ASN A 138 0.55 -1.87 10.74
CA ASN A 138 1.47 -2.46 11.71
C ASN A 138 2.92 -2.04 11.43
N PRO A 139 3.62 -1.39 12.39
CA PRO A 139 4.99 -0.93 12.19
C PRO A 139 6.00 -2.03 11.84
N ALA A 140 5.71 -3.29 12.16
CA ALA A 140 6.62 -4.40 11.94
C ALA A 140 6.81 -4.76 10.45
N TRP A 141 5.87 -4.39 9.56
CA TRP A 141 5.98 -4.72 8.13
C TRP A 141 5.43 -3.66 7.17
N GLU A 142 4.70 -2.64 7.64
CA GLU A 142 4.07 -1.64 6.77
C GLU A 142 4.77 -0.27 6.82
N GLY A 143 5.52 0.06 5.76
CA GLY A 143 6.39 1.24 5.72
C GLY A 143 5.70 2.60 5.84
N ILE A 144 4.38 2.68 5.60
CA ILE A 144 3.58 3.90 5.81
C ILE A 144 3.46 4.25 7.31
N GLY A 145 3.51 3.27 8.22
CA GLY A 145 3.31 3.49 9.65
C GLY A 145 4.28 4.52 10.24
N LYS A 146 5.57 4.41 9.90
CA LYS A 146 6.58 5.40 10.33
C LYS A 146 6.24 6.82 9.86
N ARG A 147 5.71 6.98 8.63
CA ARG A 147 5.34 8.30 8.08
C ARG A 147 4.12 8.87 8.78
N ILE A 148 3.18 8.03 9.17
CA ILE A 148 2.01 8.45 9.96
C ILE A 148 2.44 8.87 11.36
N GLU A 149 3.33 8.11 12.02
CA GLU A 149 3.88 8.50 13.32
C GLU A 149 4.64 9.83 13.26
N GLU A 150 5.46 10.05 12.22
CA GLU A 150 6.10 11.35 11.95
C GLU A 150 5.06 12.48 11.82
N ALA A 151 3.93 12.22 11.13
CA ALA A 151 2.85 13.17 10.98
C ALA A 151 2.12 13.45 12.31
N TYR A 152 1.93 12.45 13.17
CA TYR A 152 1.40 12.64 14.53
C TYR A 152 2.28 13.55 15.37
N VAL A 153 3.60 13.34 15.32
CA VAL A 153 4.55 14.19 16.05
C VAL A 153 4.49 15.63 15.55
N LYS A 154 4.40 15.85 14.23
CA LYS A 154 4.21 17.20 13.67
C LYS A 154 2.89 17.85 14.11
N ALA A 155 1.81 17.08 14.16
CA ALA A 155 0.48 17.60 14.48
C ALA A 155 0.33 17.92 15.98
N GLY A 156 0.73 16.99 16.85
CA GLY A 156 0.44 17.08 18.30
C GLY A 156 1.58 16.61 19.21
N GLY A 157 2.80 16.49 18.70
CA GLY A 157 3.97 16.05 19.45
C GLY A 157 3.98 14.56 19.79
N GLU A 158 5.01 14.14 20.51
CA GLU A 158 5.17 12.75 20.97
C GLU A 158 3.99 12.27 21.82
N GLN A 159 3.32 13.18 22.53
CA GLN A 159 2.13 12.86 23.30
C GLN A 159 1.00 12.32 22.43
N LEU A 160 0.72 12.95 21.28
CA LEU A 160 -0.32 12.48 20.35
C LEU A 160 0.04 11.10 19.80
N ARG A 161 1.30 10.93 19.39
CA ARG A 161 1.82 9.65 18.88
C ARG A 161 1.69 8.54 19.94
N ALA A 162 2.09 8.78 21.19
CA ALA A 162 2.00 7.81 22.27
C ALA A 162 0.55 7.47 22.65
N VAL A 163 -0.36 8.45 22.64
CA VAL A 163 -1.79 8.18 22.83
C VAL A 163 -2.30 7.20 21.77
N ILE A 164 -2.03 7.45 20.50
CA ILE A 164 -2.59 6.64 19.40
C ILE A 164 -1.89 5.26 19.29
N MET A 165 -0.56 5.24 19.39
CA MET A 165 0.24 4.04 19.10
C MET A 165 0.55 3.17 20.31
N GLU A 166 0.36 3.68 21.54
CA GLU A 166 0.63 2.89 22.75
C GLU A 166 -0.64 2.75 23.58
N THR A 167 -1.22 3.87 24.03
CA THR A 167 -2.39 3.83 24.92
C THR A 167 -3.58 3.16 24.22
N LYS A 168 -3.91 3.63 23.02
CA LYS A 168 -5.05 3.12 22.26
C LYS A 168 -4.81 1.74 21.64
N VAL A 169 -3.55 1.37 21.38
CA VAL A 169 -3.23 -0.01 20.99
C VAL A 169 -3.47 -0.95 22.17
N LYS A 170 -3.02 -0.57 23.37
CA LYS A 170 -3.20 -1.36 24.59
C LYS A 170 -4.68 -1.54 24.98
N ASP A 171 -5.51 -0.53 24.76
CA ASP A 171 -6.96 -0.60 25.03
C ASP A 171 -7.81 -1.10 23.85
N SER A 172 -7.16 -1.51 22.74
CA SER A 172 -7.79 -2.01 21.51
C SER A 172 -8.66 -1.00 20.73
N THR A 173 -8.58 0.30 21.03
CA THR A 173 -9.24 1.35 20.22
C THR A 173 -8.39 1.80 19.02
N THR A 174 -7.10 1.44 18.96
CA THR A 174 -6.28 1.44 17.74
C THR A 174 -6.04 -0.01 17.32
N TYR A 175 -6.48 -0.39 16.13
CA TYR A 175 -6.26 -1.70 15.54
C TYR A 175 -5.08 -1.68 14.57
N LEU A 176 -4.10 -2.57 14.78
CA LEU A 176 -2.95 -2.73 13.88
C LEU A 176 -3.26 -3.74 12.77
N THR A 177 -3.28 -3.28 11.52
CA THR A 177 -3.57 -4.11 10.34
C THR A 177 -2.41 -5.00 9.95
N GLN A 178 -2.69 -6.14 9.33
CA GLN A 178 -1.71 -6.94 8.62
C GLN A 178 -1.47 -6.42 7.19
N ILE A 179 -2.52 -6.00 6.48
CA ILE A 179 -2.45 -5.43 5.14
C ILE A 179 -3.30 -4.15 5.15
N HIS A 180 -2.69 -3.01 5.46
CA HIS A 180 -3.37 -1.75 5.75
C HIS A 180 -4.32 -1.31 4.63
N HIS A 181 -3.81 -1.20 3.41
CA HIS A 181 -4.57 -0.71 2.26
C HIS A 181 -5.78 -1.58 1.89
N ARG A 182 -5.81 -2.87 2.30
CA ARG A 182 -6.96 -3.77 2.11
C ARG A 182 -7.89 -3.78 3.31
N GLN A 183 -7.35 -3.87 4.53
CA GLN A 183 -8.15 -4.02 5.73
C GLN A 183 -8.78 -2.72 6.20
N THR A 184 -8.09 -1.59 6.05
CA THR A 184 -8.60 -0.29 6.49
C THR A 184 -9.95 0.07 5.87
N PRO A 185 -10.13 0.07 4.53
CA PRO A 185 -11.44 0.36 3.95
C PRO A 185 -12.52 -0.60 4.46
N MET A 186 -12.22 -1.90 4.58
CA MET A 186 -13.17 -2.88 5.14
C MET A 186 -13.56 -2.54 6.58
N ARG A 187 -12.59 -2.17 7.43
CA ARG A 187 -12.85 -1.81 8.83
C ARG A 187 -13.71 -0.56 8.96
N ILE A 188 -13.51 0.43 8.09
CA ILE A 188 -14.37 1.62 8.04
C ILE A 188 -15.78 1.24 7.58
N LEU A 189 -15.89 0.50 6.48
CA LEU A 189 -17.17 0.07 5.90
C LEU A 189 -17.99 -0.82 6.83
N TYR A 190 -17.33 -1.67 7.61
CA TYR A 190 -17.96 -2.56 8.60
C TYR A 190 -18.11 -1.92 9.99
N ASN A 191 -17.89 -0.61 10.10
CA ASN A 191 -18.02 0.13 11.36
C ASN A 191 -17.16 -0.45 12.51
N GLN A 192 -15.99 -0.99 12.18
CA GLN A 192 -15.01 -1.51 13.13
C GLN A 192 -13.94 -0.46 13.48
N SER A 193 -13.77 0.55 12.64
CA SER A 193 -12.95 1.72 12.86
C SER A 193 -13.71 2.97 12.40
N ASP A 194 -13.44 4.10 13.04
CA ASP A 194 -14.09 5.38 12.73
C ASP A 194 -13.24 6.26 11.83
N ALA A 195 -11.92 6.07 11.86
CA ALA A 195 -10.98 6.79 11.03
C ALA A 195 -9.68 6.00 10.80
N ALA A 196 -8.95 6.31 9.75
CA ALA A 196 -7.65 5.72 9.48
C ALA A 196 -6.77 6.68 8.68
N PRO A 197 -5.55 6.98 9.14
CA PRO A 197 -4.58 7.67 8.30
C PRO A 197 -4.03 6.71 7.24
N VAL A 198 -4.13 7.09 5.97
CA VAL A 198 -3.76 6.29 4.81
C VAL A 198 -3.04 7.16 3.79
N TRP A 199 -2.58 6.58 2.68
CA TRP A 199 -2.22 7.36 1.51
C TRP A 199 -3.45 8.03 0.88
N PHE A 200 -3.30 9.26 0.40
CA PHE A 200 -4.35 10.02 -0.29
C PHE A 200 -4.99 9.21 -1.42
N SER A 201 -4.15 8.53 -2.21
CA SER A 201 -4.59 7.68 -3.31
C SER A 201 -5.56 6.57 -2.88
N GLU A 202 -5.40 6.02 -1.68
CA GLU A 202 -6.27 4.95 -1.18
C GLU A 202 -7.68 5.47 -0.92
N VAL A 203 -7.83 6.65 -0.30
CA VAL A 203 -9.16 7.25 -0.11
C VAL A 203 -9.77 7.62 -1.46
N TYR A 204 -8.98 8.24 -2.34
CA TYR A 204 -9.44 8.65 -3.66
C TYR A 204 -9.95 7.46 -4.47
N TYR A 205 -9.21 6.34 -4.48
CA TYR A 205 -9.64 5.12 -5.17
C TYR A 205 -10.96 4.56 -4.60
N GLN A 206 -11.09 4.50 -3.28
CA GLN A 206 -12.32 4.03 -2.64
C GLN A 206 -13.53 4.93 -3.01
N GLN A 207 -13.32 6.24 -3.17
CA GLN A 207 -14.34 7.15 -3.68
C GLN A 207 -14.67 6.89 -5.16
N MET A 208 -13.66 6.64 -6.00
CA MET A 208 -13.86 6.32 -7.43
C MET A 208 -14.73 5.08 -7.62
N ILE A 209 -14.53 4.04 -6.80
CA ILE A 209 -15.37 2.83 -6.81
C ILE A 209 -16.66 2.96 -5.99
N GLN A 210 -17.04 4.20 -5.62
CA GLN A 210 -18.31 4.56 -4.99
C GLN A 210 -18.56 3.93 -3.60
N HIS A 211 -17.50 3.54 -2.89
CA HIS A 211 -17.65 3.12 -1.50
C HIS A 211 -18.05 4.31 -0.60
N PRO A 212 -18.88 4.10 0.43
CA PRO A 212 -19.39 5.16 1.30
C PRO A 212 -18.34 5.62 2.33
N ILE A 213 -17.28 6.25 1.83
CA ILE A 213 -16.17 6.82 2.59
C ILE A 213 -15.88 8.26 2.13
N GLU A 214 -15.25 9.02 3.00
CA GLU A 214 -14.83 10.40 2.76
C GLU A 214 -13.37 10.61 3.12
N MET A 215 -12.79 11.67 2.54
CA MET A 215 -11.42 12.08 2.76
C MET A 215 -11.37 13.33 3.64
N VAL A 216 -10.60 13.24 4.73
CA VAL A 216 -10.17 14.40 5.50
C VAL A 216 -8.71 14.68 5.15
N THR A 217 -8.45 15.86 4.58
CA THR A 217 -7.10 16.28 4.17
C THR A 217 -6.26 16.64 5.39
N ILE A 218 -4.98 16.28 5.37
CA ILE A 218 -4.01 16.67 6.40
C ILE A 218 -3.25 17.93 5.91
N PRO A 219 -3.20 19.02 6.70
CA PRO A 219 -2.47 20.24 6.34
C PRO A 219 -0.99 19.98 6.02
N ASP A 220 -0.44 20.68 5.03
CA ASP A 220 0.93 20.42 4.52
C ASP A 220 2.01 20.50 5.62
N LYS A 221 1.85 21.41 6.60
CA LYS A 221 2.77 21.54 7.74
C LYS A 221 2.81 20.28 8.63
N GLU A 222 1.75 19.49 8.64
CA GLU A 222 1.59 18.25 9.42
C GLU A 222 1.82 17.01 8.55
N ASN A 223 1.77 17.15 7.23
CA ASN A 223 1.80 16.03 6.29
C ASN A 223 3.23 15.54 6.00
N ILE A 224 3.29 14.36 5.39
CA ILE A 224 4.51 13.74 4.86
C ILE A 224 4.27 13.45 3.39
N THR A 225 5.17 13.96 2.54
CA THR A 225 5.19 13.61 1.12
C THR A 225 6.06 12.36 0.92
N ALA A 226 5.58 11.43 0.11
CA ALA A 226 6.33 10.27 -0.32
C ALA A 226 6.56 10.31 -1.82
N SER A 227 7.69 9.75 -2.25
CA SER A 227 8.02 9.53 -3.67
C SER A 227 8.04 8.03 -3.95
N TYR A 228 7.40 7.63 -5.04
CA TYR A 228 7.50 6.29 -5.60
C TYR A 228 8.56 6.27 -6.69
N ILE A 229 9.39 5.24 -6.61
CA ILE A 229 10.53 5.04 -7.49
C ILE A 229 10.39 3.65 -8.08
N ALA A 230 10.51 3.55 -9.40
CA ALA A 230 10.64 2.30 -10.12
C ALA A 230 12.12 2.04 -10.42
N GLY A 231 12.55 0.80 -10.30
CA GLY A 231 13.90 0.35 -10.60
C GLY A 231 13.88 -0.83 -11.56
N LEU A 232 14.71 -0.74 -12.60
CA LEU A 232 15.01 -1.85 -13.49
C LEU A 232 15.97 -2.80 -12.79
N MET A 233 15.62 -4.08 -12.70
CA MET A 233 16.44 -5.08 -12.02
C MET A 233 17.69 -5.39 -12.85
N LYS A 234 18.87 -5.46 -12.20
CA LYS A 234 20.13 -5.88 -12.87
C LYS A 234 20.03 -7.30 -13.46
N THR A 235 19.23 -8.14 -12.80
CA THR A 235 18.98 -9.53 -13.17
C THR A 235 17.59 -9.73 -13.75
N ALA A 236 17.00 -8.70 -14.39
CA ALA A 236 15.71 -8.79 -15.04
C ALA A 236 15.68 -9.98 -16.01
N PRO A 237 14.78 -10.97 -15.83
CA PRO A 237 14.68 -12.10 -16.75
C PRO A 237 14.29 -11.71 -18.19
N HIS A 238 13.58 -10.60 -18.36
CA HIS A 238 13.01 -10.08 -19.61
C HIS A 238 13.41 -8.61 -19.84
N PRO A 239 14.70 -8.29 -20.04
CA PRO A 239 15.21 -6.93 -20.04
C PRO A 239 14.70 -6.04 -21.20
N GLN A 240 14.13 -6.62 -22.26
CA GLN A 240 13.50 -5.85 -23.34
C GLN A 240 12.06 -5.42 -23.03
N ALA A 241 11.35 -6.20 -22.21
CA ALA A 241 9.97 -5.89 -21.80
C ALA A 241 9.95 -4.93 -20.61
N ALA A 242 11.00 -4.98 -19.78
CA ALA A 242 11.21 -4.18 -18.58
C ALA A 242 11.47 -2.69 -18.89
#